data_AF-A0A1X0DVT5-F1
#
_entry.id   AF-A0A1X0DVT5-F1
#
_cell.length_a   1.000
_cell.length_b   1.000
_cell.length_c   1.000
_cell.angle_alpha   90.00
_cell.angle_beta   90.00
_cell.angle_gamma   90.00
#
_symmetry.space_group_name_H-M   'P 1'
#
loop_
_entity.id
_entity.type
_entity.pdbx_description
1 polymer ?
#
loop_
_entity_poly.entity_id
_entity_poly.type
_entity_poly.pdbx_seq_one_letter_code
_entity_poly.pdbx_strand_id
1 'polypeptide(L)'
;MSPQAENRPLWQVDAPAGGWPSPWPQLVEIAHAVPCTQWTLVGGLMVQLHAVRAGLPLTRATRDVDMILHIETGAATFGGVRRDLERLGYRLREPVGSGPVHRFVRGAGDGETVDVMVADRLPLKLHPKVLQRKVFAVPGGTSALRKTVNCEVTAGAGAVTLSIPDVLGALVLKGAAYLDDSRDRGRHLDDAAVLACAVTDPVGDRARMIGSDRKRIAALWTMLSDLGHRSWIATGTNSRRGHAALRVLSGG
;
A
#
# COMPACT_ATOMS: atom_id res chain seq x y z
N MET A 1 -8.16 -7.74 -22.75
CA MET A 1 -7.25 -8.01 -21.62
C MET A 1 -6.01 -7.15 -21.80
N SER A 2 -5.64 -6.33 -20.81
CA SER A 2 -4.46 -5.46 -20.90
C SER A 2 -3.17 -6.29 -20.71
N PRO A 3 -2.17 -6.17 -21.59
CA PRO A 3 -0.94 -7.00 -21.58
C PRO A 3 -0.06 -6.90 -20.32
N GLN A 4 -0.36 -5.98 -19.39
CA GLN A 4 0.45 -5.74 -18.18
C GLN A 4 0.16 -6.70 -17.01
N ALA A 5 -0.91 -7.49 -17.05
CA ALA A 5 -1.23 -8.43 -15.97
C ALA A 5 -0.36 -9.71 -16.00
N GLU A 6 0.12 -10.12 -17.18
CA GLU A 6 0.75 -11.44 -17.38
C GLU A 6 2.27 -11.48 -17.13
N ASN A 7 2.93 -10.34 -16.88
CA ASN A 7 4.41 -10.28 -16.80
C ASN A 7 4.95 -9.61 -15.52
N ARG A 8 4.15 -9.54 -14.46
CA ARG A 8 4.61 -9.01 -13.17
C ARG A 8 5.50 -10.05 -12.46
N PRO A 9 6.62 -9.64 -11.83
CA PRO A 9 7.38 -10.53 -10.96
C PRO A 9 6.46 -11.18 -9.92
N LEU A 10 6.66 -12.48 -9.68
CA LEU A 10 5.99 -13.23 -8.63
C LEU A 10 6.90 -13.32 -7.41
N TRP A 11 6.41 -12.88 -6.26
CA TRP A 11 7.06 -13.05 -4.97
C TRP A 11 6.29 -14.07 -4.13
N GLN A 12 7.03 -14.80 -3.31
CA GLN A 12 6.50 -15.74 -2.33
C GLN A 12 6.79 -15.18 -0.93
N VAL A 13 5.78 -15.16 -0.07
CA VAL A 13 5.93 -14.74 1.33
C VAL A 13 5.20 -15.74 2.23
N ASP A 14 5.98 -16.45 3.04
CA ASP A 14 5.43 -17.34 4.06
C ASP A 14 4.88 -16.56 5.25
N ALA A 15 3.91 -17.15 5.95
CA ALA A 15 3.40 -16.58 7.17
C ALA A 15 4.52 -16.48 8.23
N PRO A 16 4.60 -15.37 8.98
CA PRO A 16 5.53 -15.27 10.09
C PRO A 16 5.15 -16.27 11.21
N ALA A 17 6.07 -16.52 12.13
CA ALA A 17 5.78 -17.32 13.33
C ALA A 17 4.58 -16.74 14.09
N GLY A 18 3.59 -17.58 14.40
CA GLY A 18 2.31 -17.15 14.98
C GLY A 18 1.23 -16.77 13.96
N GLY A 19 1.54 -16.85 12.66
CA GLY A 19 0.61 -16.55 11.58
C GLY A 19 0.38 -15.06 11.39
N TRP A 20 -0.51 -14.74 10.47
CA TRP A 20 -0.85 -13.35 10.18
C TRP A 20 -1.96 -12.83 11.14
N PRO A 21 -1.70 -11.77 11.92
CA PRO A 21 -2.69 -11.24 12.87
C PRO A 21 -3.83 -10.50 12.16
N SER A 22 -4.91 -10.18 12.87
CA SER A 22 -5.93 -9.25 12.35
C SER A 22 -5.31 -7.94 11.85
N PRO A 23 -5.73 -7.37 10.69
CA PRO A 23 -6.87 -7.76 9.84
C PRO A 23 -6.51 -8.69 8.66
N TRP A 24 -5.48 -9.51 8.73
CA TRP A 24 -5.13 -10.42 7.63
C TRP A 24 -6.22 -11.44 7.23
N PRO A 25 -6.98 -12.04 8.17
CA PRO A 25 -8.10 -12.89 7.79
C PRO A 25 -9.13 -12.15 6.92
N GLN A 26 -9.40 -10.88 7.23
CA GLN A 26 -10.26 -10.00 6.43
C GLN A 26 -9.64 -9.76 5.04
N LEU A 27 -8.35 -9.47 4.94
CA LEU A 27 -7.65 -9.31 3.66
C LEU A 27 -7.76 -10.56 2.77
N VAL A 28 -7.58 -11.75 3.36
CA VAL A 28 -7.69 -13.03 2.67
C VAL A 28 -9.12 -13.26 2.14
N GLU A 29 -10.15 -12.97 2.93
CA GLU A 29 -11.54 -13.05 2.48
C GLU A 29 -11.83 -12.11 1.29
N ILE A 30 -11.35 -10.87 1.37
CA ILE A 30 -11.49 -9.89 0.29
C ILE A 30 -10.77 -10.37 -0.98
N ALA A 31 -9.56 -10.92 -0.86
CA ALA A 31 -8.79 -11.43 -1.99
C ALA A 31 -9.47 -12.61 -2.71
N HIS A 32 -10.25 -13.42 -2.00
CA HIS A 32 -11.06 -14.48 -2.60
C HIS A 32 -12.30 -13.91 -3.34
N ALA A 33 -12.88 -12.82 -2.84
CA ALA A 33 -14.07 -12.22 -3.45
C ALA A 33 -13.75 -11.26 -4.61
N VAL A 34 -12.61 -10.56 -4.55
CA VAL A 34 -12.21 -9.53 -5.52
C VAL A 34 -10.88 -9.91 -6.16
N PRO A 35 -10.84 -10.27 -7.46
CA PRO A 35 -9.63 -10.72 -8.12
C PRO A 35 -8.47 -9.72 -7.99
N CYS A 36 -7.25 -10.22 -7.73
CA CYS A 36 -6.05 -9.40 -7.56
C CYS A 36 -5.65 -8.57 -8.80
N THR A 37 -6.22 -8.89 -9.98
CA THR A 37 -6.06 -8.10 -11.21
C THR A 37 -6.90 -6.81 -11.21
N GLN A 38 -7.78 -6.63 -10.23
CA GLN A 38 -8.67 -5.47 -10.14
C GLN A 38 -8.16 -4.38 -9.18
N TRP A 39 -7.21 -4.72 -8.31
CA TRP A 39 -6.79 -3.83 -7.23
C TRP A 39 -5.38 -4.12 -6.76
N THR A 40 -4.77 -3.15 -6.09
CA THR A 40 -3.46 -3.28 -5.44
C THR A 40 -3.59 -2.98 -3.96
N LEU A 41 -3.09 -3.87 -3.11
CA LEU A 41 -2.98 -3.68 -1.66
C LEU A 41 -1.89 -2.64 -1.37
N VAL A 42 -2.25 -1.62 -0.58
CA VAL A 42 -1.34 -0.55 -0.14
C VAL A 42 -1.39 -0.43 1.39
N GLY A 43 -0.92 0.69 1.94
CA GLY A 43 -1.13 0.98 3.36
C GLY A 43 -0.23 0.19 4.30
N GLY A 44 -0.75 -0.23 5.45
CA GLY A 44 0.02 -0.90 6.51
C GLY A 44 0.31 -2.38 6.22
N LEU A 45 -0.67 -3.12 5.72
CA LEU A 45 -0.52 -4.56 5.42
C LEU A 45 0.51 -4.81 4.31
N MET A 46 0.56 -3.91 3.31
CA MET A 46 1.63 -3.90 2.31
C MET A 46 3.03 -3.79 2.96
N VAL A 47 3.19 -2.93 3.96
CA VAL A 47 4.49 -2.76 4.67
C VAL A 47 4.85 -4.02 5.44
N GLN A 48 3.86 -4.68 6.06
CA GLN A 48 4.08 -5.95 6.76
C GLN A 48 4.58 -7.05 5.81
N LEU A 49 4.06 -7.13 4.57
CA LEU A 49 4.59 -8.07 3.57
C LEU A 49 6.05 -7.80 3.23
N HIS A 50 6.39 -6.53 2.96
CA HIS A 50 7.78 -6.14 2.69
C HIS A 50 8.69 -6.41 3.89
N ALA A 51 8.20 -6.20 5.11
CA ALA A 51 8.94 -6.48 6.33
C ALA A 51 9.25 -7.97 6.47
N VAL A 52 8.23 -8.84 6.38
CA VAL A 52 8.41 -10.30 6.48
C VAL A 52 9.33 -10.82 5.38
N ARG A 53 9.13 -10.37 4.13
CA ARG A 53 10.01 -10.73 3.00
C ARG A 53 11.46 -10.31 3.21
N ALA A 54 11.70 -9.22 3.93
CA ALA A 54 13.04 -8.73 4.27
C ALA A 54 13.61 -9.36 5.57
N GLY A 55 12.89 -10.29 6.21
CA GLY A 55 13.29 -10.88 7.49
C GLY A 55 13.20 -9.91 8.67
N LEU A 56 12.38 -8.86 8.55
CA LEU A 56 12.13 -7.88 9.61
C LEU A 56 10.93 -8.32 10.46
N PRO A 57 10.90 -7.95 11.76
CA PRO A 57 9.73 -8.17 12.58
C PRO A 57 8.51 -7.44 11.99
N LEU A 58 7.32 -7.98 12.25
CA LEU A 58 6.09 -7.28 11.90
C LEU A 58 6.09 -5.89 12.53
N THR A 59 5.75 -4.90 11.71
CA THR A 59 5.60 -3.53 12.15
C THR A 59 4.32 -3.37 12.98
N ARG A 60 4.10 -2.18 13.53
CA ARG A 60 2.93 -1.82 14.34
C ARG A 60 1.61 -2.38 13.77
N ALA A 61 0.63 -2.58 14.65
CA ALA A 61 -0.72 -2.97 14.25
C ALA A 61 -1.32 -1.97 13.25
N THR A 62 -1.79 -2.49 12.12
CA THR A 62 -2.69 -1.80 11.20
C THR A 62 -4.11 -2.34 11.41
N ARG A 63 -5.12 -1.51 11.23
CA ARG A 63 -6.53 -1.90 11.46
C ARG A 63 -7.33 -2.01 10.18
N ASP A 64 -6.88 -1.33 9.13
CA ASP A 64 -7.60 -1.19 7.87
C ASP A 64 -6.93 -2.02 6.76
N VAL A 65 -7.75 -2.49 5.81
CA VAL A 65 -7.30 -2.97 4.50
C VAL A 65 -7.36 -1.81 3.51
N ASP A 66 -6.20 -1.36 3.01
CA ASP A 66 -6.13 -0.26 2.04
C ASP A 66 -5.94 -0.80 0.61
N MET A 67 -6.80 -0.40 -0.33
CA MET A 67 -6.68 -0.82 -1.74
C MET A 67 -6.79 0.33 -2.73
N ILE A 68 -6.04 0.23 -3.83
CA ILE A 68 -6.18 1.10 -5.00
C ILE A 68 -6.72 0.28 -6.17
N LEU A 69 -7.85 0.70 -6.72
CA LEU A 69 -8.49 0.03 -7.86
C LEU A 69 -7.79 0.33 -9.19
N HIS A 70 -7.69 -0.68 -10.05
CA HIS A 70 -7.14 -0.56 -11.42
C HIS A 70 -8.24 -0.06 -12.37
N ILE A 71 -8.71 1.17 -12.16
CA ILE A 71 -9.75 1.78 -12.99
C ILE A 71 -9.20 2.16 -14.38
N GLU A 72 -7.95 2.61 -14.44
CA GLU A 72 -7.30 3.09 -15.66
C GLU A 72 -7.08 2.00 -16.71
N THR A 73 -7.00 0.74 -16.29
CA THR A 73 -6.85 -0.43 -17.18
C THR A 73 -8.19 -1.01 -17.62
N GLY A 74 -9.30 -0.54 -17.04
CA GLY A 74 -10.63 -1.11 -17.21
C GLY A 74 -10.84 -2.45 -16.48
N ALA A 75 -9.86 -2.92 -15.70
CA ALA A 75 -9.97 -4.19 -14.97
C ALA A 75 -10.98 -4.11 -13.83
N ALA A 76 -11.20 -2.92 -13.27
CA ALA A 76 -12.12 -2.70 -12.17
C ALA A 76 -13.06 -1.52 -12.43
N THR A 77 -14.23 -1.57 -11.80
CA THR A 77 -15.09 -0.40 -11.60
C THR A 77 -15.37 -0.26 -10.10
N PHE A 78 -15.52 0.97 -9.61
CA PHE A 78 -15.87 1.17 -8.19
C PHE A 78 -17.20 0.48 -7.84
N GLY A 79 -18.20 0.53 -8.72
CA GLY A 79 -19.49 -0.13 -8.51
C GLY A 79 -19.41 -1.66 -8.49
N GLY A 80 -18.49 -2.25 -9.26
CA GLY A 80 -18.19 -3.69 -9.22
C GLY A 80 -17.64 -4.09 -7.86
N VAL A 81 -16.51 -3.51 -7.46
CA VAL A 81 -15.86 -3.83 -6.18
C VAL A 81 -16.76 -3.51 -4.99
N ARG A 82 -17.52 -2.42 -5.04
CA ARG A 82 -18.54 -2.10 -4.03
C ARG A 82 -19.53 -3.25 -3.84
N ARG A 83 -20.04 -3.82 -4.93
CA ARG A 83 -21.01 -4.92 -4.88
C ARG A 83 -20.42 -6.18 -4.27
N ASP A 84 -19.15 -6.47 -4.58
CA ASP A 84 -18.46 -7.63 -4.02
C ASP A 84 -18.19 -7.46 -2.53
N LEU A 85 -17.79 -6.26 -2.09
CA LEU A 85 -17.69 -5.92 -0.67
C LEU A 85 -19.06 -5.98 0.04
N GLU A 86 -20.14 -5.50 -0.59
CA GLU A 86 -21.50 -5.58 -0.05
C GLU A 86 -21.97 -7.03 0.12
N ARG A 87 -21.58 -7.94 -0.78
CA ARG A 87 -21.83 -9.39 -0.62
C ARG A 87 -21.11 -10.01 0.57
N LEU A 88 -19.93 -9.49 0.91
CA LEU A 88 -19.20 -9.85 2.13
C LEU A 88 -19.79 -9.18 3.39
N GLY A 89 -20.85 -8.37 3.26
CA GLY A 89 -21.51 -7.69 4.38
C GLY A 89 -20.89 -6.34 4.74
N TYR A 90 -19.97 -5.80 3.94
CA TYR A 90 -19.53 -4.43 4.10
C TYR A 90 -20.59 -3.45 3.63
N ARG A 91 -20.67 -2.30 4.29
CA ARG A 91 -21.46 -1.16 3.85
C ARG A 91 -20.57 0.04 3.58
N LEU A 92 -20.89 0.81 2.55
CA LEU A 92 -20.21 2.07 2.31
C LEU A 92 -20.48 3.02 3.47
N ARG A 93 -19.43 3.56 4.08
CA ARG A 93 -19.54 4.56 5.12
C ARG A 93 -19.60 5.95 4.50
N GLU A 94 -20.64 6.69 4.82
CA GLU A 94 -20.76 8.07 4.38
C GLU A 94 -19.62 8.92 4.98
N PRO A 95 -18.92 9.73 4.17
CA PRO A 95 -17.86 10.60 4.68
C PRO A 95 -18.43 11.69 5.57
N VAL A 96 -17.73 11.99 6.67
CA VAL A 96 -18.03 13.15 7.51
C VAL A 96 -17.64 14.44 6.78
N GLY A 97 -18.47 15.48 6.87
CA GLY A 97 -18.19 16.78 6.25
C GLY A 97 -18.19 16.72 4.73
N SER A 98 -17.29 17.44 4.06
CA SER A 98 -17.13 17.46 2.59
C SER A 98 -16.09 16.47 2.05
N GLY A 99 -15.62 15.55 2.90
CA GLY A 99 -14.58 14.59 2.55
C GLY A 99 -14.94 13.60 1.43
N PRO A 100 -13.93 12.99 0.79
CA PRO A 100 -14.11 12.04 -0.30
C PRO A 100 -14.62 10.68 0.18
N VAL A 101 -15.28 9.95 -0.72
CA VAL A 101 -15.76 8.58 -0.47
C VAL A 101 -14.61 7.59 -0.61
N HIS A 102 -14.45 6.67 0.34
CA HIS A 102 -13.45 5.61 0.25
C HIS A 102 -13.72 4.44 1.22
N ARG A 103 -14.29 4.73 2.40
CA ARG A 103 -14.37 3.76 3.49
C ARG A 103 -15.59 2.84 3.41
N PHE A 104 -15.33 1.55 3.60
CA PHE A 104 -16.31 0.51 3.82
C PHE A 104 -16.11 -0.08 5.22
N VAL A 105 -17.21 -0.47 5.87
CA VAL A 105 -17.20 -0.97 7.25
C VAL A 105 -18.07 -2.22 7.41
N ARG A 106 -17.65 -3.14 8.28
CA ARG A 106 -18.40 -4.36 8.63
C ARG A 106 -18.25 -4.64 10.13
N GLY A 107 -19.25 -5.33 10.70
CA GLY A 107 -19.24 -5.76 12.10
C GLY A 107 -19.74 -4.72 13.10
N ALA A 108 -19.90 -5.14 14.36
CA ALA A 108 -20.36 -4.29 15.44
C ALA A 108 -19.39 -3.13 15.66
N GLY A 109 -19.92 -1.90 15.75
CA GLY A 109 -19.11 -0.70 15.97
C GLY A 109 -18.15 -0.35 14.83
N ASP A 110 -18.37 -0.86 13.61
CA ASP A 110 -17.46 -0.72 12.47
C ASP A 110 -16.06 -1.31 12.75
N GLY A 111 -16.02 -2.48 13.40
CA GLY A 111 -14.79 -3.14 13.85
C GLY A 111 -13.84 -3.57 12.72
N GLU A 112 -14.36 -3.77 11.51
CA GLU A 112 -13.56 -4.04 10.31
C GLU A 112 -13.73 -2.95 9.26
N THR A 113 -12.62 -2.54 8.67
CA THR A 113 -12.57 -1.39 7.76
C THR A 113 -11.77 -1.71 6.51
N VAL A 114 -12.28 -1.24 5.37
CA VAL A 114 -11.60 -1.32 4.07
C VAL A 114 -11.65 0.06 3.42
N ASP A 115 -10.50 0.61 3.07
CA ASP A 115 -10.40 1.87 2.35
C ASP A 115 -10.17 1.59 0.86
N VAL A 116 -11.19 1.87 0.05
CA VAL A 116 -11.23 1.65 -1.40
C VAL A 116 -10.98 2.95 -2.13
N MET A 117 -9.85 3.03 -2.84
CA MET A 117 -9.34 4.28 -3.39
C MET A 117 -8.98 4.15 -4.88
N VAL A 118 -8.67 5.27 -5.52
CA VAL A 118 -8.21 5.33 -6.93
C VAL A 118 -6.87 6.05 -7.04
N ALA A 119 -6.20 5.95 -8.19
CA ALA A 119 -4.94 6.65 -8.43
C ALA A 119 -5.12 8.18 -8.56
N ASP A 120 -4.13 8.95 -8.08
CA ASP A 120 -4.10 10.43 -8.10
C ASP A 120 -4.20 11.10 -9.48
N ARG A 121 -3.84 10.41 -10.57
CA ARG A 121 -3.85 10.96 -11.94
C ARG A 121 -4.84 10.26 -12.87
N LEU A 122 -5.92 9.73 -12.31
CA LEU A 122 -7.00 9.16 -13.09
C LEU A 122 -7.70 10.27 -13.92
N PRO A 123 -7.92 10.10 -15.24
CA PRO A 123 -8.66 11.08 -16.04
C PRO A 123 -10.05 11.38 -15.46
N LEU A 124 -10.50 12.63 -15.51
CA LEU A 124 -11.77 13.06 -14.91
C LEU A 124 -12.98 12.23 -15.34
N LYS A 125 -13.01 11.80 -16.61
CA LYS A 125 -14.08 10.95 -17.17
C LYS A 125 -14.13 9.54 -16.56
N LEU A 126 -13.01 9.06 -16.03
CA LEU A 126 -12.89 7.75 -15.38
C LEU A 126 -12.99 7.86 -13.85
N HIS A 127 -12.91 9.06 -13.28
CA HIS A 127 -12.92 9.27 -11.82
C HIS A 127 -14.31 8.95 -11.25
N PRO A 128 -14.47 7.87 -10.44
CA PRO A 128 -15.78 7.51 -9.93
C PRO A 128 -16.35 8.56 -8.99
N LYS A 129 -17.67 8.78 -9.10
CA LYS A 129 -18.45 9.60 -8.17
C LYS A 129 -19.51 8.76 -7.47
N VAL A 130 -19.58 8.89 -6.16
CA VAL A 130 -20.52 8.16 -5.28
C VAL A 130 -21.01 9.15 -4.23
N LEU A 131 -22.31 9.14 -3.91
CA LEU A 131 -22.92 10.15 -3.03
C LEU A 131 -22.59 11.60 -3.46
N GLN A 132 -22.60 11.86 -4.78
CA GLN A 132 -22.20 13.13 -5.40
C GLN A 132 -20.76 13.59 -5.11
N ARG A 133 -19.90 12.71 -4.60
CA ARG A 133 -18.52 13.01 -4.22
C ARG A 133 -17.55 12.14 -5.00
N LYS A 134 -16.36 12.67 -5.27
CA LYS A 134 -15.29 11.88 -5.87
C LYS A 134 -14.80 10.82 -4.88
N VAL A 135 -14.47 9.65 -5.40
CA VAL A 135 -13.73 8.63 -4.64
C VAL A 135 -12.33 9.17 -4.34
N PHE A 136 -11.81 8.87 -3.15
CA PHE A 136 -10.50 9.36 -2.72
C PHE A 136 -9.40 8.90 -3.67
N ALA A 137 -8.58 9.86 -4.10
CA ALA A 137 -7.49 9.65 -5.03
C ALA A 137 -6.18 9.66 -4.25
N VAL A 138 -5.48 8.52 -4.21
CA VAL A 138 -4.28 8.34 -3.38
C VAL A 138 -3.10 9.09 -3.99
N PRO A 139 -2.51 10.06 -3.29
CA PRO A 139 -1.26 10.68 -3.68
C PRO A 139 -0.18 9.63 -3.91
N GLY A 140 0.36 9.57 -5.12
CA GLY A 140 1.35 8.57 -5.53
C GLY A 140 0.79 7.23 -6.01
N GLY A 141 -0.53 7.06 -5.98
CA GLY A 141 -1.20 5.87 -6.49
C GLY A 141 -0.82 5.54 -7.94
N THR A 142 -0.72 6.52 -8.83
CA THR A 142 -0.32 6.28 -10.23
C THR A 142 1.08 5.67 -10.35
N SER A 143 2.00 6.12 -9.50
CA SER A 143 3.38 5.61 -9.49
C SER A 143 3.43 4.20 -8.92
N ALA A 144 2.68 3.94 -7.85
CA ALA A 144 2.57 2.64 -7.21
C ALA A 144 1.99 1.57 -8.15
N LEU A 145 0.90 1.88 -8.86
CA LEU A 145 0.26 0.92 -9.77
C LEU A 145 1.18 0.50 -10.94
N ARG A 146 2.07 1.38 -11.39
CA ARG A 146 3.07 1.09 -12.43
C ARG A 146 4.27 0.28 -11.93
N LYS A 147 4.39 0.08 -10.62
CA LYS A 147 5.50 -0.63 -9.97
C LYS A 147 4.93 -1.78 -9.15
N THR A 148 4.06 -2.60 -9.75
CA THR A 148 3.38 -3.69 -9.07
C THR A 148 4.04 -5.03 -9.31
N VAL A 149 3.99 -5.88 -8.29
CA VAL A 149 4.37 -7.28 -8.32
C VAL A 149 3.19 -8.13 -7.86
N ASN A 150 3.13 -9.37 -8.30
CA ASN A 150 2.23 -10.35 -7.72
C ASN A 150 2.93 -10.99 -6.52
N CYS A 151 2.22 -11.16 -5.42
CA CYS A 151 2.73 -11.73 -4.19
C CYS A 151 1.81 -12.87 -3.78
N GLU A 152 2.29 -14.09 -3.86
CA GLU A 152 1.64 -15.24 -3.26
C GLU A 152 1.99 -15.28 -1.77
N VAL A 153 0.95 -15.32 -0.94
CA VAL A 153 1.06 -15.23 0.52
C VAL A 153 0.40 -16.45 1.12
N THR A 154 1.17 -17.22 1.88
CA THR A 154 0.63 -18.32 2.69
C THR A 154 -0.13 -17.73 3.87
N ALA A 155 -1.42 -18.01 3.99
CA ALA A 155 -2.27 -17.51 5.07
C ALA A 155 -3.33 -18.53 5.50
N GLY A 156 -3.30 -18.95 6.77
CA GLY A 156 -4.23 -19.94 7.29
C GLY A 156 -4.09 -21.29 6.58
N ALA A 157 -5.17 -21.75 5.94
CA ALA A 157 -5.24 -23.05 5.28
C ALA A 157 -4.85 -23.06 3.79
N GLY A 158 -4.40 -21.93 3.22
CA GLY A 158 -4.04 -21.85 1.81
C GLY A 158 -3.17 -20.66 1.44
N ALA A 159 -2.94 -20.48 0.15
CA ALA A 159 -2.23 -19.34 -0.41
C ALA A 159 -3.20 -18.39 -1.12
N VAL A 160 -2.97 -17.09 -1.00
CA VAL A 160 -3.68 -16.06 -1.78
C VAL A 160 -2.68 -15.26 -2.60
N THR A 161 -3.05 -14.92 -3.83
CA THR A 161 -2.25 -14.01 -4.66
C THR A 161 -2.76 -12.58 -4.51
N LEU A 162 -1.86 -11.67 -4.16
CA LEU A 162 -2.12 -10.24 -4.00
C LEU A 162 -1.31 -9.45 -5.04
N SER A 163 -1.85 -8.32 -5.51
CA SER A 163 -1.07 -7.31 -6.22
C SER A 163 -0.60 -6.27 -5.20
N ILE A 164 0.71 -6.06 -5.08
CA ILE A 164 1.31 -5.04 -4.20
C ILE A 164 2.30 -4.17 -4.97
N PRO A 165 2.56 -2.92 -4.54
CA PRO A 165 3.70 -2.16 -5.03
C PRO A 165 5.01 -2.86 -4.64
N ASP A 166 6.00 -2.81 -5.52
CA ASP A 166 7.40 -3.09 -5.19
C ASP A 166 7.92 -2.10 -4.14
N VAL A 167 9.14 -2.33 -3.65
CA VAL A 167 9.69 -1.53 -2.53
C VAL A 167 9.77 -0.03 -2.88
N LEU A 168 10.13 0.30 -4.13
CA LEU A 168 10.18 1.69 -4.60
C LEU A 168 8.78 2.33 -4.64
N GLY A 169 7.79 1.63 -5.21
CA GLY A 169 6.40 2.09 -5.26
C GLY A 169 5.81 2.30 -3.86
N ALA A 170 6.13 1.40 -2.92
CA ALA A 170 5.74 1.49 -1.53
C ALA A 170 6.39 2.71 -0.83
N LEU A 171 7.70 2.94 -1.02
CA LEU A 171 8.40 4.10 -0.47
C LEU A 171 7.83 5.42 -1.00
N VAL A 172 7.52 5.48 -2.30
CA VAL A 172 6.89 6.65 -2.92
C VAL A 172 5.52 6.93 -2.30
N LEU A 173 4.71 5.91 -2.03
CA LEU A 173 3.42 6.07 -1.35
C LEU A 173 3.59 6.63 0.06
N LYS A 174 4.54 6.11 0.85
CA LYS A 174 4.80 6.62 2.19
C LYS A 174 5.34 8.05 2.17
N GLY A 175 6.20 8.39 1.21
CA GLY A 175 6.66 9.76 1.00
C GLY A 175 5.53 10.71 0.59
N ALA A 176 4.58 10.25 -0.24
CA ALA A 176 3.41 11.03 -0.59
C ALA A 176 2.49 11.25 0.63
N ALA A 177 2.21 10.20 1.39
CA ALA A 177 1.40 10.26 2.60
C ALA A 177 2.05 11.15 3.68
N TYR A 178 3.38 11.09 3.85
CA TYR A 178 4.11 11.97 4.76
C TYR A 178 3.95 13.46 4.42
N LEU A 179 3.96 13.80 3.12
CA LEU A 179 3.79 15.19 2.68
C LEU A 179 2.35 15.69 2.92
N ASP A 180 1.35 14.86 2.63
CA ASP A 180 -0.06 15.27 2.62
C ASP A 180 -0.78 15.10 3.98
N ASP A 181 -0.40 14.10 4.79
CA ASP A 181 -1.05 13.81 6.06
C ASP A 181 -0.42 14.62 7.20
N SER A 182 -0.96 15.81 7.49
CA SER A 182 -0.46 16.67 8.57
C SER A 182 -0.73 16.14 9.98
N ARG A 183 -1.61 15.16 10.15
CA ARG A 183 -2.11 14.73 11.47
C ARG A 183 -1.31 13.57 12.05
N ASP A 184 -0.81 12.67 11.20
CA ASP A 184 -0.07 11.48 11.63
C ASP A 184 1.11 11.19 10.69
N ARG A 185 2.06 12.14 10.60
CA ARG A 185 3.27 11.99 9.77
C ARG A 185 4.20 10.89 10.27
N GLY A 186 4.23 10.66 11.58
CA GLY A 186 5.20 9.78 12.24
C GLY A 186 5.10 8.34 11.75
N ARG A 187 3.88 7.78 11.65
CA ARG A 187 3.67 6.41 11.16
C ARG A 187 4.19 6.18 9.74
N HIS A 188 4.14 7.21 8.88
CA HIS A 188 4.61 7.09 7.49
C HIS A 188 6.15 7.06 7.43
N LEU A 189 6.83 7.73 8.37
CA LEU A 189 8.29 7.62 8.53
C LEU A 189 8.70 6.26 9.09
N ASP A 190 7.96 5.73 10.07
CA ASP A 190 8.20 4.41 10.63
C ASP A 190 8.06 3.32 9.55
N ASP A 191 7.01 3.39 8.73
CA ASP A 191 6.81 2.51 7.58
C ASP A 191 7.91 2.69 6.52
N ALA A 192 8.33 3.93 6.25
CA ALA A 192 9.39 4.21 5.27
C ALA A 192 10.75 3.67 5.71
N ALA A 193 11.10 3.74 7.00
CA ALA A 193 12.33 3.16 7.53
C ALA A 193 12.38 1.63 7.32
N VAL A 194 11.25 0.95 7.56
CA VAL A 194 11.11 -0.49 7.32
C VAL A 194 11.24 -0.82 5.84
N LEU A 195 10.54 -0.09 4.97
CA LEU A 195 10.63 -0.30 3.52
C LEU A 195 12.03 -0.02 2.98
N ALA A 196 12.74 0.99 3.51
CA ALA A 196 14.12 1.27 3.13
C ALA A 196 15.05 0.08 3.42
N CYS A 197 14.82 -0.63 4.53
CA CYS A 197 15.56 -1.86 4.86
C CYS A 197 15.27 -3.02 3.89
N ALA A 198 14.12 -3.01 3.20
CA ALA A 198 13.74 -4.00 2.21
C ALA A 198 14.31 -3.73 0.80
N VAL A 199 14.98 -2.59 0.58
CA VAL A 199 15.57 -2.24 -0.72
C VAL A 199 16.77 -3.14 -1.03
N THR A 200 16.78 -3.71 -2.24
CA THR A 200 17.85 -4.61 -2.72
C THR A 200 18.71 -4.00 -3.82
N ASP A 201 18.16 -3.15 -4.68
CA ASP A 201 18.87 -2.47 -5.77
C ASP A 201 18.52 -0.97 -5.80
N PRO A 202 19.09 -0.16 -4.90
CA PRO A 202 18.76 1.26 -4.81
C PRO A 202 19.21 2.05 -6.04
N VAL A 203 20.21 1.59 -6.78
CA VAL A 203 20.69 2.25 -8.01
C VAL A 203 19.70 2.03 -9.15
N GLY A 204 19.28 0.78 -9.38
CA GLY A 204 18.25 0.45 -10.36
C GLY A 204 16.91 1.10 -10.01
N ASP A 205 16.51 1.08 -8.74
CA ASP A 205 15.28 1.73 -8.27
C ASP A 205 15.29 3.24 -8.54
N ARG A 206 16.43 3.92 -8.33
CA ARG A 206 16.56 5.35 -8.65
C ARG A 206 16.35 5.63 -10.14
N ALA A 207 16.82 4.76 -11.02
CA ALA A 207 16.62 4.91 -12.47
C ALA A 207 15.15 4.75 -12.90
N ARG A 208 14.34 4.00 -12.13
CA ARG A 208 12.90 3.77 -12.39
C ARG A 208 11.96 4.86 -11.84
N MET A 209 12.49 5.87 -11.16
CA MET A 209 11.69 6.95 -10.59
C MET A 209 11.03 7.82 -11.68
N ILE A 210 9.76 8.16 -11.49
CA ILE A 210 8.98 8.97 -12.44
C ILE A 210 8.27 10.13 -11.74
N GLY A 211 8.07 11.25 -12.44
CA GLY A 211 7.33 12.41 -11.92
C GLY A 211 7.81 12.84 -10.53
N SER A 212 6.89 12.90 -9.56
CA SER A 212 7.16 13.35 -8.19
C SER A 212 7.84 12.32 -7.28
N ASP A 213 8.24 11.14 -7.78
CA ASP A 213 8.91 10.10 -6.98
C ASP A 213 10.15 10.65 -6.25
N ARG A 214 11.04 11.36 -6.98
CA ARG A 214 12.25 11.96 -6.39
C ARG A 214 11.94 12.92 -5.24
N LYS A 215 10.93 13.78 -5.41
CA LYS A 215 10.49 14.73 -4.37
C LYS A 215 10.02 13.99 -3.11
N ARG A 216 9.25 12.92 -3.27
CA ARG A 216 8.69 12.14 -2.15
C ARG A 216 9.77 11.36 -1.41
N ILE A 217 10.72 10.78 -2.14
CA ILE A 217 11.88 10.11 -1.54
C ILE A 217 12.79 11.11 -0.82
N ALA A 218 13.07 12.26 -1.43
CA ALA A 218 13.86 13.33 -0.80
C ALA A 218 13.21 13.82 0.51
N ALA A 219 11.88 13.95 0.54
CA ALA A 219 11.16 14.33 1.76
C ALA A 219 11.34 13.31 2.90
N LEU A 220 11.32 12.00 2.59
CA LEU A 220 11.63 10.96 3.58
C LEU A 220 13.09 11.04 4.04
N TRP A 221 14.02 11.22 3.10
CA TRP A 221 15.45 11.34 3.42
C TRP A 221 15.75 12.53 4.33
N THR A 222 15.13 13.69 4.11
CA THR A 222 15.31 14.86 4.99
C THR A 222 15.09 14.49 6.46
N MET A 223 14.07 13.68 6.75
CA MET A 223 13.76 13.25 8.12
C MET A 223 14.59 12.06 8.60
N LEU A 224 14.88 11.11 7.71
CA LEU A 224 15.52 9.84 8.05
C LEU A 224 17.04 9.83 7.83
N SER A 225 17.62 10.98 7.46
CA SER A 225 19.07 11.15 7.27
C SER A 225 19.85 11.01 8.57
N ASP A 226 19.23 11.30 9.71
CA ASP A 226 19.77 10.97 11.03
C ASP A 226 19.47 9.51 11.39
N LEU A 227 20.52 8.70 11.55
CA LEU A 227 20.41 7.32 12.02
C LEU A 227 19.88 7.21 13.46
N GLY A 228 19.96 8.28 14.25
CA GLY A 228 19.36 8.39 15.59
C GLY A 228 17.85 8.60 15.58
N HIS A 229 17.23 8.83 14.41
CA HIS A 229 15.79 9.06 14.31
C HIS A 229 14.98 7.83 14.79
N ARG A 230 13.94 8.07 15.62
CA ARG A 230 13.12 7.02 16.26
C ARG A 230 12.56 5.95 15.30
N SER A 231 12.29 6.32 14.05
CA SER A 231 11.76 5.41 13.03
C SER A 231 12.71 4.26 12.69
N TRP A 232 14.01 4.41 12.95
CA TRP A 232 14.99 3.35 12.76
C TRP A 232 14.97 2.31 13.88
N ILE A 233 14.41 2.61 15.07
CA ILE A 233 14.45 1.72 16.24
C ILE A 233 13.86 0.34 15.92
N ALA A 234 12.67 0.30 15.32
CA ALA A 234 11.98 -0.94 14.99
C ALA A 234 12.69 -1.78 13.91
N THR A 235 13.62 -1.17 13.16
CA THR A 235 14.40 -1.87 12.12
C THR A 235 15.62 -2.61 12.69
N GLY A 236 15.98 -2.35 13.95
CA GLY A 236 17.09 -2.98 14.64
C GLY A 236 18.42 -2.85 13.90
N THR A 237 19.11 -3.98 13.71
CA THR A 237 20.41 -4.04 13.04
C THR A 237 20.35 -3.71 11.54
N ASN A 238 19.17 -3.71 10.93
CA ASN A 238 18.99 -3.39 9.51
C ASN A 238 19.01 -1.89 9.21
N SER A 239 18.89 -1.04 10.24
CA SER A 239 18.86 0.44 10.13
C SER A 239 19.97 1.00 9.24
N ARG A 240 21.22 0.55 9.42
CA ARG A 240 22.36 1.01 8.61
C ARG A 240 22.22 0.69 7.13
N ARG A 241 21.73 -0.51 6.79
CA ARG A 241 21.49 -0.93 5.41
C ARG A 241 20.35 -0.11 4.80
N GLY A 242 19.23 0.03 5.51
CA GLY A 242 18.10 0.81 5.04
C GLY A 242 18.44 2.28 4.83
N HIS A 243 19.18 2.87 5.75
CA HIS A 243 19.68 4.24 5.64
C HIS A 243 20.57 4.43 4.41
N ALA A 244 21.54 3.54 4.19
CA ALA A 244 22.41 3.60 3.01
C ALA A 244 21.61 3.49 1.71
N ALA A 245 20.61 2.61 1.65
CA ALA A 245 19.73 2.48 0.49
C ALA A 245 18.91 3.75 0.24
N LEU A 246 18.31 4.33 1.29
CA LEU A 246 17.53 5.56 1.18
C LEU A 246 18.38 6.76 0.75
N ARG A 247 19.63 6.83 1.20
CA ARG A 247 20.61 7.84 0.76
C ARG A 247 20.87 7.77 -0.75
N VAL A 248 21.12 6.56 -1.27
CA VAL A 248 21.33 6.35 -2.71
C VAL A 248 20.08 6.75 -3.48
N LEU A 249 18.89 6.34 -3.02
CA LEU A 249 17.62 6.70 -3.66
C LEU A 249 17.36 8.21 -3.68
N SER A 250 17.74 8.94 -2.61
CA SER A 250 17.59 10.40 -2.56
C SER A 250 18.65 11.14 -3.38
N GLY A 251 19.71 10.46 -3.80
CA GLY A 251 20.80 11.02 -4.61
C GLY A 251 21.88 11.73 -3.78
N GLY A 252 22.00 11.41 -2.50
CA GLY A 252 23.10 11.83 -1.63
C GLY A 252 24.14 10.74 -1.41
#